data_AF-A0A927ZCF1-F1
#
_entry.id   AF-A0A927ZCF1-F1
#
_cell.length_a   1.000
_cell.length_b   1.000
_cell.length_c   1.000
_cell.angle_alpha   90.00
_cell.angle_beta   90.00
_cell.angle_gamma   90.00
#
_symmetry.space_group_name_H-M   'P 1'
#
loop_
_entity.id
_entity.type
_entity.pdbx_description
1 polymer ?
#
loop_
_entity_poly.entity_id
_entity_poly.type
_entity_poly.pdbx_seq_one_letter_code
_entity_poly.pdbx_strand_id
1 'polypeptide(L)' 'MFVGEYNHSIDNKGRVTIPSKFRETLGERFTVTKGLDGCLWVYPQKEWEKFSEKLAGLPIAKKEARNFA' A
#
# COMPACT_ATOMS: atom_id res chain seq x y z
N MET A 1 8.06 12.25 0.31
CA MET A 1 7.43 12.01 1.63
C MET A 1 5.93 12.12 1.46
N PHE A 2 5.14 11.17 1.96
CA PHE A 2 3.68 11.22 1.86
C PHE A 2 3.09 11.87 3.11
N VAL A 3 2.67 13.12 3.01
CA VAL A 3 2.06 13.89 4.12
C VAL A 3 0.86 14.67 3.60
N GLY A 4 -0.19 14.70 4.39
CA GLY A 4 -1.44 15.42 4.12
C GLY A 4 -2.62 14.47 3.91
N GLU A 5 -3.81 15.03 4.01
CA GLU A 5 -5.09 14.33 3.88
C GLU A 5 -5.86 14.89 2.68
N TYR A 6 -6.48 14.00 1.91
CA TYR A 6 -7.19 14.35 0.68
C TYR A 6 -8.49 13.57 0.60
N ASN A 7 -9.61 14.29 0.49
CA ASN A 7 -10.92 13.67 0.30
C ASN A 7 -11.17 13.47 -1.20
N HIS A 8 -11.48 12.24 -1.58
CA HIS A 8 -11.81 11.86 -2.95
C HIS A 8 -13.08 11.01 -2.98
N SER A 9 -13.93 11.25 -3.97
CA SER A 9 -15.03 10.34 -4.28
C SER A 9 -14.52 9.12 -5.04
N ILE A 10 -15.22 8.00 -4.85
CA ILE A 10 -15.05 6.80 -5.66
C ILE A 10 -15.96 6.94 -6.87
N ASP A 11 -15.43 6.69 -8.06
CA ASP A 11 -16.24 6.75 -9.28
C ASP A 11 -17.15 5.50 -9.44
N ASN A 12 -18.01 5.53 -10.45
CA ASN A 12 -18.93 4.43 -10.75
C ASN A 12 -18.25 3.10 -11.14
N LYS A 13 -16.93 3.09 -11.34
CA LYS A 13 -16.11 1.92 -11.65
C LYS A 13 -15.26 1.48 -10.46
N GLY A 14 -15.45 2.08 -9.28
CA GLY A 14 -14.68 1.76 -8.09
C GLY A 14 -13.26 2.34 -8.08
N ARG A 15 -12.98 3.36 -8.89
CA ARG A 15 -11.64 3.99 -8.97
C ARG A 15 -11.56 5.22 -8.09
N VAL A 16 -10.36 5.46 -7.56
CA VAL A 16 -9.99 6.67 -6.82
C VAL A 16 -8.83 7.35 -7.55
N THR A 17 -8.89 8.67 -7.66
CA THR A 17 -7.80 9.44 -8.26
C THR A 17 -6.73 9.72 -7.23
N ILE A 18 -5.47 9.37 -7.54
CA ILE A 18 -4.34 9.70 -6.69
C ILE A 18 -4.06 11.22 -6.75
N PRO A 19 -3.91 11.91 -5.60
CA PRO A 19 -3.51 13.32 -5.55
C PRO A 19 -2.25 13.61 -6.36
N SER A 20 -2.24 14.70 -7.13
CA SER A 20 -1.12 15.05 -8.01
C SER A 20 0.23 15.10 -7.29
N LYS A 21 0.26 15.64 -6.06
CA LYS A 21 1.45 15.72 -5.20
C LYS A 21 2.10 14.37 -4.88
N PHE A 22 1.34 13.27 -4.95
CA PHE A 22 1.84 11.93 -4.63
C PHE A 22 2.28 11.16 -5.87
N ARG A 23 1.87 11.58 -7.08
CA ARG A 23 2.14 10.84 -8.32
C ARG A 23 3.63 10.72 -8.62
N GLU A 24 4.38 11.81 -8.44
CA GLU A 24 5.84 11.81 -8.67
C GLU A 24 6.56 10.85 -7.71
N THR A 25 6.18 10.86 -6.42
CA THR A 25 6.81 9.98 -5.42
C THR A 25 6.39 8.52 -5.55
N LEU A 26 5.16 8.24 -6.00
CA LEU A 26 4.68 6.87 -6.26
C LEU A 26 5.26 6.28 -7.55
N GLY A 27 5.48 7.12 -8.56
CA GLY A 27 5.88 6.69 -9.90
C GLY A 27 4.72 6.11 -10.71
N GLU A 28 5.04 5.61 -11.91
CA GLU A 28 4.05 5.05 -12.84
C GLU A 28 3.47 3.71 -12.36
N ARG A 29 4.23 2.98 -11.54
CA ARG A 29 3.85 1.67 -11.00
C ARG A 29 4.06 1.65 -9.50
N PHE A 30 3.03 1.20 -8.79
CA PHE A 30 3.01 1.10 -7.34
C PHE A 30 2.11 -0.06 -6.93
N THR A 31 2.23 -0.49 -5.67
CA THR A 31 1.47 -1.62 -5.13
C THR A 31 0.45 -1.13 -4.11
N VAL A 32 -0.75 -1.72 -4.17
CA VAL A 32 -1.82 -1.50 -3.18
C VAL A 32 -2.05 -2.79 -2.42
N THR A 33 -2.11 -2.71 -1.10
CA THR A 33 -2.41 -3.85 -0.22
C THR A 33 -3.54 -3.53 0.75
N LYS A 34 -4.10 -4.58 1.36
CA LYS A 34 -4.94 -4.41 2.54
C LYS A 34 -4.08 -3.93 3.70
N GLY A 35 -4.51 -2.85 4.33
CA GLY A 35 -3.96 -2.34 5.56
C GLY A 35 -4.79 -2.80 6.76
N LEU A 36 -4.51 -2.18 7.91
CA LEU A 36 -5.29 -2.38 9.13
C LEU A 36 -6.61 -1.61 9.07
N ASP A 37 -7.54 -1.98 9.93
CA ASP A 37 -8.80 -1.25 10.17
C ASP A 37 -9.66 -1.03 8.91
N GLY A 38 -9.61 -1.98 7.97
CA GLY A 38 -10.36 -1.90 6.71
C GLY A 38 -9.82 -0.89 5.70
N CYS A 39 -8.63 -0.34 5.95
CA CYS A 39 -7.97 0.59 5.05
C CYS A 39 -7.16 -0.11 3.96
N LEU A 40 -6.81 0.66 2.92
CA LEU A 40 -5.85 0.25 1.91
C LEU A 40 -4.53 1.00 2.13
N TRP A 41 -3.42 0.31 1.94
CA TRP A 41 -2.09 0.90 1.95
C TRP A 41 -1.53 0.93 0.53
N VAL A 42 -0.75 1.96 0.23
CA VAL A 42 -0.15 2.18 -1.09
C VAL A 42 1.35 2.39 -0.92
N TYR A 43 2.14 1.65 -1.69
CA TYR A 43 3.59 1.66 -1.60
C TYR A 43 4.21 1.96 -2.97
N PRO A 44 5.20 2.87 -3.05
CA PRO A 44 6.11 2.90 -4.17
C PRO A 44 6.78 1.54 -4.33
N GLN A 45 7.04 1.12 -5.58
CA GLN A 45 7.55 -0.20 -5.90
C GLN A 45 8.79 -0.60 -5.07
N LYS A 46 9.75 0.32 -4.93
CA LYS A 46 10.98 0.10 -4.15
C LYS A 46 10.74 -0.17 -2.66
N GLU A 47 9.75 0.50 -2.07
CA GLU A 47 9.44 0.29 -0.65
C GLU A 47 8.60 -0.97 -0.44
N TRP A 48 7.75 -1.32 -1.41
CA TRP A 48 7.05 -2.59 -1.42
C TRP A 48 8.02 -3.77 -1.46
N GLU A 49 9.03 -3.75 -2.34
CA GLU A 49 10.05 -4.80 -2.43
C GLU A 49 10.73 -5.04 -1.08
N LYS A 50 11.25 -3.97 -0.45
CA LYS A 50 11.84 -4.06 0.89
C LYS A 50 10.90 -4.62 1.94
N PHE A 51 9.63 -4.23 1.90
CA PHE A 51 8.62 -4.70 2.84
C PHE A 51 8.32 -6.19 2.62
N SER A 52 8.15 -6.60 1.37
CA SER A 52 7.89 -7.98 0.99
C SER A 52 9.05 -8.92 1.33
N GLU A 53 10.30 -8.48 1.17
CA GLU A 53 11.48 -9.24 1.59
C GLU A 53 11.52 -9.45 3.10
N LYS A 54 11.22 -8.40 3.88
CA LYS A 54 11.12 -8.51 5.34
C LYS A 54 10.04 -9.50 5.75
N LEU A 55 8.89 -9.48 5.08
CA LEU A 55 7.82 -10.45 5.32
C LEU A 55 8.23 -11.88 4.95
N ALA A 56 8.89 -12.07 3.80
CA ALA A 56 9.37 -13.37 3.34
C ALA A 56 10.42 -13.98 4.29
N GLY A 57 11.20 -13.13 4.99
CA GLY A 57 12.15 -13.56 6.01
C GLY A 57 11.53 -13.95 7.35
N LEU A 58 10.23 -13.75 7.57
CA LEU A 58 9.59 -14.10 8.84
C LEU A 58 9.36 -15.63 8.93
N PRO A 59 9.58 -16.25 10.10
CA PRO A 59 9.28 -17.67 10.29
C PRO A 59 7.79 -17.95 10.04
N ILE A 60 7.48 -18.68 8.96
CA ILE A 60 6.13 -19.11 8.56
C ILE A 60 5.39 -19.86 9.69
N ALA A 61 6.15 -20.45 10.62
CA ALA A 61 5.63 -21.17 11.78
C ALA A 61 4.86 -20.28 12.77
N LYS A 62 5.15 -18.98 12.86
CA LYS A 62 4.42 -18.06 13.76
C LYS A 62 3.04 -17.75 13.20
N LYS A 63 2.00 -18.06 13.99
CA LYS A 63 0.60 -17.88 13.62
C LYS A 63 0.27 -16.43 13.25
N GLU A 64 0.91 -15.46 13.90
CA GLU A 64 0.71 -14.04 13.57
C GLU A 64 1.24 -13.66 12.19
N ALA A 65 2.33 -14.28 11.73
CA ALA A 65 2.93 -14.00 10.41
C ALA A 65 2.03 -14.49 9.25
N ARG A 66 1.23 -15.54 9.47
CA ARG A 66 0.28 -16.06 8.47
C ARG A 66 -0.98 -15.22 8.36
N ASN A 67 -1.38 -14.51 9.42
CA ASN A 67 -2.57 -13.67 9.43
C ASN A 67 -2.35 -12.29 8.78
N PHE A 68 -1.12 -11.99 8.36
CA PHE A 68 -0.76 -10.73 7.71
C PHE A 68 -0.85 -10.80 6.17
N ALA A 69 -0.89 -12.01 5.60
CA ALA A 69 -0.95 -12.27 4.16
C ALA A 69 -2.39 -12.35 3.62
#